data_AF-Q2SQ51-F1
#
_entry.id   AF-Q2SQ51-F1
#
_cell.length_a   1.000
_cell.length_b   1.000
_cell.length_c   1.000
_cell.angle_alpha   90.00
_cell.angle_beta   90.00
_cell.angle_gamma   90.00
#
_symmetry.space_group_name_H-M   'P 1'
#
loop_
_entity.id
_entity.type
_entity.pdbx_description
1 polymer ?
#
loop_
_entity_poly.entity_id
_entity_poly.type
_entity_poly.pdbx_seq_one_letter_code
_entity_poly.pdbx_strand_id
1 'polypeptide(L)' 'MIYHLNTYLYLPEKVEMLRYCEVSCPYCGETQTVAVDCSTEIQDYYEDCRICCRSMSMHVTCSYEGEVLDLSVRSEDEA' A
#
# COMPACT_ATOMS: atom_id res chain seq x y z
N MET A 1 -45.70 3.72 -6.02
CA MET A 1 -45.68 3.13 -4.68
C MET A 1 -44.23 2.95 -4.27
N ILE A 2 -43.96 3.34 -3.04
CA ILE A 2 -42.68 3.52 -2.40
C ILE A 2 -41.97 2.17 -2.27
N TYR A 3 -40.68 2.09 -2.63
CA TYR A 3 -39.70 1.32 -1.86
C TYR A 3 -38.38 2.07 -1.86
N HIS A 4 -38.23 2.93 -0.85
CA HIS A 4 -36.92 3.19 -0.27
C HIS A 4 -36.41 1.86 0.31
N LEU A 5 -35.42 1.23 -0.34
CA LEU A 5 -34.56 0.27 0.32
C LEU A 5 -33.10 0.63 0.04
N ASN A 6 -32.46 0.99 1.13
CA ASN A 6 -31.07 1.36 1.30
C ASN A 6 -30.15 0.29 0.70
N THR A 7 -29.47 0.61 -0.40
CA THR A 7 -28.55 -0.32 -1.08
C THR A 7 -27.14 0.28 -1.15
N TYR A 8 -26.67 0.88 -0.05
CA TYR A 8 -25.22 1.05 0.20
C TYR A 8 -24.49 -0.29 0.44
N LEU A 9 -25.17 -1.43 0.21
CA LEU A 9 -24.68 -2.79 0.42
C LEU A 9 -24.49 -3.60 -0.88
N TYR A 10 -24.64 -3.00 -2.07
CA TYR A 10 -24.36 -3.66 -3.35
C TYR A 10 -23.52 -2.75 -4.25
N LEU A 11 -22.25 -2.53 -3.88
CA LEU A 11 -21.21 -2.05 -4.80
C LEU A 11 -20.42 -3.27 -5.30
N PRO A 12 -20.71 -3.80 -6.52
CA PRO A 12 -20.00 -4.95 -7.08
C PRO A 12 -18.60 -4.64 -7.64
N GLU A 13 -18.01 -3.46 -7.35
CA GLU A 13 -16.66 -3.10 -7.83
C GLU A 13 -15.77 -2.46 -6.74
N LYS A 14 -15.91 -2.86 -5.48
CA LYS A 14 -14.84 -2.60 -4.51
C LYS A 14 -13.79 -3.68 -4.65
N VAL A 15 -13.06 -3.66 -5.77
CA VAL A 15 -11.81 -4.42 -5.89
C VAL A 15 -10.93 -3.87 -4.78
N GLU A 16 -10.72 -4.64 -3.73
CA GLU A 16 -9.77 -4.26 -2.67
C GLU A 16 -8.38 -4.27 -3.30
N MET A 17 -7.94 -3.12 -3.82
CA MET A 17 -6.61 -2.93 -4.40
C MET A 17 -5.53 -2.79 -3.32
N LEU A 18 -5.81 -3.24 -2.09
CA LEU A 18 -4.86 -3.23 -0.99
C LEU A 18 -4.11 -4.56 -0.95
N ARG A 19 -2.77 -4.48 -1.03
CA ARG A 19 -1.87 -5.64 -0.91
C ARG A 19 -1.02 -5.52 0.33
N TYR A 20 -0.73 -6.66 0.95
CA TYR A 20 0.18 -6.72 2.10
C TYR A 20 1.51 -7.28 1.64
N CYS A 21 2.59 -6.54 1.88
CA CYS A 21 3.94 -6.90 1.46
C CYS A 21 4.87 -6.91 2.67
N GLU A 22 5.83 -7.83 2.68
CA GLU A 22 6.93 -7.82 3.65
C GLU A 22 8.06 -6.95 3.13
N VAL A 23 8.51 -6.01 3.95
CA VAL A 23 9.63 -5.12 3.66
C VAL A 23 10.61 -5.12 4.82
N SER A 24 11.90 -5.02 4.51
CA SER A 24 12.95 -4.89 5.53
C SER A 24 13.34 -3.41 5.69
N CYS A 25 13.38 -2.94 6.94
CA CYS A 25 13.77 -1.57 7.23
C CYS A 25 15.26 -1.34 6.89
N PRO A 26 15.63 -0.34 6.07
CA PRO A 26 17.02 -0.07 5.70
C PRO A 26 17.85 0.45 6.88
N TYR A 27 17.20 0.85 7.99
CA TYR A 27 17.88 1.40 9.16
C TYR A 27 18.16 0.36 10.25
N CYS A 28 17.14 -0.40 10.68
CA CYS A 28 17.30 -1.39 11.76
C CYS A 28 17.33 -2.84 11.29
N GLY A 29 17.02 -3.11 10.01
CA GLY A 29 17.00 -4.46 9.44
C GLY A 29 15.76 -5.29 9.76
N GLU A 30 14.83 -4.79 10.59
CA GLU A 30 13.62 -5.55 10.93
C GLU A 30 12.70 -5.70 9.70
N THR A 31 12.12 -6.89 9.54
CA THR A 31 11.09 -7.14 8.53
C THR A 31 9.70 -6.83 9.08
N GLN A 32 8.91 -6.07 8.34
CA GLN A 32 7.57 -5.65 8.73
C GLN A 32 6.59 -5.75 7.55
N THR A 33 5.32 -6.03 7.85
CA THR A 33 4.26 -6.05 6.85
C THR A 33 3.67 -4.65 6.66
N VAL A 34 3.69 -4.16 5.42
CA VAL A 34 3.10 -2.88 5.01
C VAL A 34 1.88 -3.11 4.12
N ALA A 35 0.92 -2.19 4.16
CA ALA A 35 -0.22 -2.16 3.26
C ALA A 35 0.09 -1.23 2.08
N VAL A 36 -0.08 -1.73 0.87
CA VAL A 36 0.18 -1.03 -0.39
C VAL A 36 -1.15 -0.83 -1.11
N ASP A 37 -1.52 0.42 -1.35
CA ASP A 37 -2.70 0.77 -2.14
C ASP A 37 -2.40 0.76 -3.64
N CYS A 38 -2.65 -0.37 -4.28
CA CYS A 38 -2.46 -0.58 -5.71
C CYS A 38 -3.54 0.07 -6.59
N SER A 39 -4.29 1.05 -6.08
CA SER A 39 -5.21 1.85 -6.91
C SER A 39 -4.51 2.81 -7.86
N THR A 40 -3.20 3.02 -7.67
CA THR A 40 -2.35 3.82 -8.55
C THR A 40 -1.24 2.93 -9.12
N GLU A 41 -0.92 3.11 -10.41
CA GLU A 41 0.11 2.32 -11.11
C GLU A 41 1.53 2.59 -10.60
N ILE A 42 1.85 3.83 -10.22
CA ILE A 42 3.16 4.22 -9.69
C ILE A 42 2.93 5.15 -8.51
N GLN A 43 3.59 4.85 -7.39
CA GLN A 43 3.50 5.67 -6.19
C GLN A 43 4.85 5.77 -5.48
N ASP A 44 5.10 6.97 -4.96
CA ASP A 44 6.21 7.30 -4.09
C ASP A 44 5.63 7.85 -2.79
N TYR A 45 5.91 7.18 -1.67
CA TYR A 45 5.40 7.58 -0.37
C TYR A 45 6.36 7.20 0.75
N TYR A 46 6.11 7.72 1.95
CA TYR A 46 6.93 7.44 3.13
C TYR A 46 6.15 6.58 4.10
N GLU A 47 6.85 5.58 4.66
CA GLU A 47 6.34 4.71 5.72
C GLU A 47 7.34 4.64 6.87
N ASP A 48 6.85 4.77 8.09
CA ASP A 48 7.70 4.72 9.27
C ASP A 48 7.94 3.27 9.72
N CYS A 49 9.18 2.97 10.10
CA CYS A 49 9.49 1.68 10.69
C CYS A 49 8.80 1.54 12.06
N ARG A 50 8.04 0.46 12.28
CA ARG A 50 7.32 0.23 13.55
C ARG A 50 8.24 -0.07 14.74
N ILE A 51 9.52 -0.36 14.47
CA ILE A 51 10.52 -0.68 15.49
C ILE A 51 11.41 0.52 15.81
N CYS A 52 12.05 1.12 14.80
CA CYS A 52 13.00 2.21 15.02
C CYS A 52 12.44 3.61 14.75
N CYS A 53 11.18 3.71 14.29
CA CYS A 53 10.48 4.97 14.03
C CYS A 53 11.18 5.90 13.02
N ARG A 54 12.04 5.35 12.15
CA ARG A 54 12.66 6.10 11.06
C ARG A 54 11.83 5.96 9.79
N SER A 55 11.70 7.07 9.06
CA SER A 55 10.93 7.13 7.84
C SER A 55 11.67 6.49 6.68
N MET A 56 10.99 5.63 5.93
CA MET A 56 11.52 4.90 4.79
C MET A 56 10.79 5.36 3.54
N SER A 57 11.51 5.64 2.46
CA SER A 57 10.89 5.92 1.16
C SER A 57 10.51 4.62 0.47
N MET A 58 9.27 4.57 0.00
CA MET A 58 8.65 3.46 -0.71
C MET A 58 8.39 3.89 -2.14
N HIS A 59 9.01 3.19 -3.10
CA HIS A 59 8.68 3.32 -4.52
C HIS A 59 8.02 2.02 -4.98
N VAL A 60 6.80 2.12 -5.48
CA VAL A 60 5.98 0.96 -5.83
C VAL A 60 5.40 1.13 -7.22
N THR A 61 5.49 0.06 -8.00
CA THR A 61 4.81 -0.07 -9.29
C THR A 61 3.77 -1.18 -9.20
N CYS A 62 2.55 -0.91 -9.63
CA CYS A 62 1.40 -1.79 -9.59
C CYS A 62 0.83 -1.99 -11.00
N SER A 63 0.20 -3.13 -11.24
CA SER A 63 -0.57 -3.41 -12.46
C SER A 63 -1.97 -2.81 -12.39
N TYR A 64 -2.63 -2.69 -13.55
CA TYR A 64 -4.03 -2.27 -13.64
C TYR A 64 -5.01 -3.25 -12.96
N GLU A 65 -4.57 -4.47 -12.61
CA GLU A 65 -5.35 -5.48 -11.89
C GLU A 65 -5.14 -5.39 -10.35
N GLY A 66 -4.35 -4.41 -9.88
CA GLY A 66 -4.09 -4.22 -8.45
C GLY A 66 -3.09 -5.22 -7.87
N GLU A 67 -2.11 -5.65 -8.67
CA GLU A 67 -0.98 -6.47 -8.21
C GLU A 67 0.30 -5.64 -8.14
N VAL A 68 1.12 -5.84 -7.11
CA VAL A 68 2.44 -5.21 -6.99
C VAL A 68 3.40 -5.88 -7.96
N LEU A 69 3.96 -5.09 -8.88
CA LEU A 69 4.96 -5.53 -9.86
C LEU A 69 6.39 -5.32 -9.33
N ASP A 70 6.62 -4.20 -8.67
CA ASP A 70 7.90 -3.86 -8.04
C ASP A 70 7.67 -3.03 -6.77
N LEU A 71 8.50 -3.27 -5.75
CA LEU A 71 8.50 -2.57 -4.47
C LEU A 71 9.94 -2.39 -4.02
N SER A 72 10.40 -1.14 -3.97
CA SER A 72 11.72 -0.81 -3.45
C SER A 72 11.60 0.10 -2.23
N VAL A 73 12.44 -0.20 -1.23
CA VAL A 73 12.48 0.50 0.06
C VAL A 73 13.86 1.08 0.26
N ARG A 74 13.93 2.38 0.53
CA ARG A 74 15.19 3.10 0.76
C ARG A 74 15.10 3.96 2.01
N SER A 75 16.25 4.40 2.50
CA SER A 75 16.30 5.46 3.50
C SER A 75 15.84 6.77 2.89
N GLU A 76 15.17 7.62 3.66
CA GLU A 76 14.81 8.99 3.26
C GLU A 76 16.03 9.80 2.78
N ASP A 77 17.21 9.56 3.37
CA ASP A 77 18.46 10.22 3.01
C ASP A 77 18.97 9.88 1.58
N GLU A 78 18.40 8.85 0.93
CA GLU A 78 18.80 8.33 -0.39
C GLU A 78 17.65 8.40 -1.43
N ALA A 79 16.55 9.09 -1.11
CA ALA A 79 15.35 9.20 -1.94
C ALA A 79 15.45 10.26 -3.04
#